data_AF-A0A3M1QI35-F1
#
_entry.id   AF-A0A3M1QI35-F1
#
_cell.length_a   1.000
_cell.length_b   1.000
_cell.length_c   1.000
_cell.angle_alpha   90.00
_cell.angle_beta   90.00
_cell.angle_gamma   90.00
#
_symmetry.space_group_name_H-M   'P 1'
#
loop_
_entity.id
_entity.type
_entity.pdbx_description
1 polymer ?
#
loop_
_entity_poly.entity_id
_entity_poly.type
_entity_poly.pdbx_seq_one_letter_code
_entity_poly.pdbx_strand_id
1 'polypeptide(L)'
;MLPALGDTLGLVTLHPVLRAAQQARVTFATRLSHTADSQNQRHRMVPGARPALSATVDDEPDYVTPSLIAGDGAALRAFRQAMDRAWEAFSWLRRHAPAPHLALYLLPNAVAVRIVETADLAALQHKMRMRLCWNAQEEIRRIAWEQAVQLREADPLIGGLMLPPCGLRHLAGTTPYCPEGDRYCGVPVWRLPFEEQEPPPSR
;
A
#
# COMPACT_ATOMS: atom_id res chain seq x y z
N MET A 1 -20.76 -2.76 18.67
CA MET A 1 -20.11 -2.64 17.34
C MET A 1 -18.72 -2.02 17.45
N LEU A 2 -18.60 -0.81 18.00
CA LEU A 2 -17.32 -0.07 18.11
C LEU A 2 -16.18 -0.82 18.86
N PRO A 3 -16.40 -1.54 19.98
CA PRO A 3 -15.31 -2.21 20.69
C PRO A 3 -14.58 -3.28 19.85
N ALA A 4 -15.31 -3.98 18.96
CA ALA A 4 -14.72 -5.01 18.11
C ALA A 4 -13.80 -4.45 17.01
N LEU A 5 -13.90 -3.15 16.69
CA LEU A 5 -13.04 -2.47 15.72
C LEU A 5 -11.65 -2.17 16.30
N GLY A 6 -11.56 -1.98 17.62
CA GLY A 6 -10.32 -1.70 18.35
C GLY A 6 -9.54 -2.94 18.78
N ASP A 7 -10.11 -4.12 18.56
CA ASP A 7 -9.55 -5.40 18.97
C ASP A 7 -8.35 -5.84 18.08
N THR A 8 -7.37 -6.47 18.73
CA THR A 8 -6.16 -6.98 18.08
C THR A 8 -6.33 -8.42 17.57
N LEU A 9 -7.30 -9.17 18.08
CA LEU A 9 -7.57 -10.57 17.71
C LEU A 9 -8.35 -10.71 16.40
N GLY A 10 -8.86 -9.62 15.85
CA GLY A 10 -9.57 -9.63 14.55
C GLY A 10 -11.02 -10.09 14.64
N LEU A 11 -11.68 -9.86 15.78
CA LEU A 11 -13.05 -10.29 16.05
C LEU A 11 -14.12 -9.67 15.13
N VAL A 12 -13.74 -8.69 14.31
CA VAL A 12 -14.59 -8.08 13.27
C VAL A 12 -15.24 -9.13 12.37
N THR A 13 -14.52 -10.21 12.03
CA THR A 13 -15.03 -11.28 11.15
C THR A 13 -16.05 -12.21 11.82
N LEU A 14 -16.14 -12.17 13.16
CA LEU A 14 -17.02 -13.04 13.95
C LEU A 14 -18.24 -12.29 14.50
N HIS A 15 -18.15 -10.98 14.66
CA HIS A 15 -19.22 -10.16 15.21
C HIS A 15 -20.44 -10.17 14.26
N PRO A 16 -21.66 -10.53 14.72
CA PRO A 16 -22.84 -10.71 13.85
C PRO A 16 -23.14 -9.53 12.94
N VAL A 17 -23.03 -8.31 13.45
CA VAL A 17 -23.26 -7.08 12.67
C VAL A 17 -22.11 -6.76 11.71
N LEU A 18 -20.86 -7.02 12.10
CA LEU A 18 -19.70 -6.62 11.30
C LEU A 18 -19.44 -7.57 10.12
N ARG A 19 -20.00 -8.79 10.17
CA ARG A 19 -20.02 -9.70 9.02
C ARG A 19 -20.75 -9.14 7.79
N ALA A 20 -21.64 -8.15 7.96
CA ALA A 20 -22.23 -7.45 6.83
C ALA A 20 -21.16 -6.79 5.92
N ALA A 21 -20.03 -6.34 6.49
CA ALA A 21 -18.91 -5.77 5.74
C ALA A 21 -18.25 -6.77 4.78
N GLN A 22 -18.46 -8.07 4.95
CA GLN A 22 -17.96 -9.11 4.04
C GLN A 22 -18.77 -9.24 2.74
N GLN A 23 -19.96 -8.63 2.70
CA GLN A 23 -20.89 -8.76 1.56
C GLN A 23 -20.70 -7.67 0.50
N ALA A 24 -20.15 -6.51 0.88
CA ALA A 24 -19.80 -5.44 -0.04
C ALA A 24 -18.35 -5.59 -0.51
N ARG A 25 -18.12 -5.36 -1.80
CA ARG A 25 -16.80 -5.47 -2.45
C ARG A 25 -16.42 -4.14 -3.09
N VAL A 26 -15.13 -3.82 -3.06
CA VAL A 26 -14.56 -2.69 -3.77
C VAL A 26 -13.35 -3.15 -4.57
N THR A 27 -13.12 -2.54 -5.72
CA THR A 27 -12.06 -2.89 -6.65
C THR A 27 -11.25 -1.66 -6.98
N PHE A 28 -9.91 -1.76 -6.88
CA PHE A 28 -8.98 -0.69 -7.22
C PHE A 28 -8.03 -1.14 -8.31
N ALA A 29 -7.76 -0.24 -9.27
CA ALA A 29 -6.62 -0.35 -10.17
C ALA A 29 -5.48 0.51 -9.61
N THR A 30 -4.32 -0.09 -9.37
CA THR A 30 -3.19 0.55 -8.69
C THR A 30 -1.90 0.36 -9.50
N ARG A 31 -1.08 1.40 -9.60
CA ARG A 31 0.33 1.32 -10.04
C ARG A 31 1.23 1.54 -8.83
N LEU A 32 2.19 0.64 -8.63
CA LEU A 32 3.11 0.66 -7.48
C LEU A 32 4.41 -0.07 -7.81
N SER A 33 5.46 0.17 -7.04
CA SER A 33 6.73 -0.53 -7.18
C SER A 33 6.59 -2.01 -6.81
N HIS A 34 7.49 -2.84 -7.33
CA HIS A 34 7.64 -4.23 -6.90
C HIS A 34 7.90 -4.35 -5.38
N THR A 35 8.57 -3.35 -4.79
CA THR A 35 8.79 -3.27 -3.32
C THR A 35 7.47 -3.14 -2.56
N ALA A 36 6.62 -2.19 -2.96
CA ALA A 36 5.33 -1.98 -2.33
C ALA A 36 4.40 -3.17 -2.60
N ASP A 37 4.43 -3.76 -3.80
CA ASP A 37 3.64 -4.95 -4.10
C ASP A 37 4.05 -6.16 -3.25
N SER A 38 5.34 -6.37 -3.03
CA SER A 38 5.84 -7.43 -2.15
C SER A 38 5.31 -7.32 -0.71
N GLN A 39 4.97 -6.10 -0.26
CA GLN A 39 4.25 -5.87 1.01
C GLN A 39 2.75 -6.08 0.85
N ASN A 40 2.15 -5.67 -0.27
CA ASN A 40 0.73 -5.78 -0.54
C ASN A 40 0.26 -7.24 -0.63
N GLN A 41 1.03 -8.11 -1.28
CA GLN A 41 0.74 -9.54 -1.44
C GLN A 41 0.54 -10.31 -0.12
N ARG A 42 0.99 -9.76 1.02
CA ARG A 42 0.79 -10.35 2.35
C ARG A 42 -0.66 -10.27 2.84
N HIS A 43 -1.48 -9.43 2.22
CA HIS A 43 -2.92 -9.30 2.49
C HIS A 43 -3.71 -10.34 1.69
N ARG A 44 -3.63 -11.61 2.12
CA ARG A 44 -4.22 -12.77 1.43
C ARG A 44 -5.73 -12.70 1.17
N MET A 45 -6.45 -11.86 1.92
CA MET A 45 -7.89 -11.63 1.76
C MET A 45 -8.21 -10.47 0.81
N VAL A 46 -7.19 -9.87 0.18
CA VAL A 46 -7.29 -8.84 -0.85
C VAL A 46 -6.60 -9.36 -2.11
N PRO A 47 -7.19 -10.35 -2.80
CA PRO A 47 -6.60 -10.90 -4.02
C PRO A 47 -6.43 -9.82 -5.08
N GLY A 48 -5.28 -9.84 -5.75
CA GLY A 48 -4.95 -8.92 -6.84
C GLY A 48 -4.59 -9.67 -8.11
N ALA A 49 -5.24 -9.31 -9.21
CA ALA A 49 -4.83 -9.71 -10.56
C ALA A 49 -3.64 -8.85 -11.00
N ARG A 50 -2.55 -9.53 -11.38
CA ARG A 50 -1.31 -8.91 -11.86
C ARG A 50 -1.02 -9.46 -13.25
N PRO A 51 -0.98 -8.62 -14.29
CA PRO A 51 -0.42 -9.03 -15.56
C PRO A 51 1.03 -9.51 -15.36
N ALA A 52 1.48 -10.46 -16.17
CA ALA A 52 2.88 -10.87 -16.15
C ALA A 52 3.79 -9.68 -16.48
N LEU A 53 4.92 -9.54 -15.76
CA LEU A 53 5.88 -8.45 -16.01
C LEU A 53 6.42 -8.50 -17.45
N SER A 54 6.65 -9.69 -18.00
CA SER A 54 7.08 -9.88 -19.39
C SER A 54 6.10 -9.35 -20.42
N ALA A 55 4.84 -9.11 -20.04
CA ALA A 55 3.80 -8.58 -20.91
C ALA A 55 3.50 -7.09 -20.66
N THR A 56 4.10 -6.48 -19.63
CA THR A 56 3.82 -5.10 -19.23
C THR A 56 5.06 -4.22 -19.10
N VAL A 57 6.24 -4.81 -19.13
CA VAL A 57 7.52 -4.10 -19.05
C VAL A 57 8.23 -4.17 -20.40
N ASP A 58 8.53 -3.00 -20.94
CA ASP A 58 9.21 -2.80 -22.22
C ASP A 58 10.60 -2.19 -22.06
N ASP A 59 11.24 -1.86 -23.18
CA ASP A 59 12.59 -1.26 -23.20
C ASP A 59 12.61 0.18 -22.67
N GLU A 60 11.45 0.80 -22.44
CA GLU A 60 11.34 2.11 -21.79
C GLU A 60 11.30 1.94 -20.26
N PRO A 61 12.12 2.71 -19.49
CA PRO A 61 12.11 2.65 -18.04
C PRO A 61 10.75 2.98 -17.41
N ASP A 62 10.14 1.99 -16.75
CA ASP A 62 8.89 2.12 -16.00
C ASP A 62 9.10 1.74 -14.53
N TYR A 63 9.41 2.74 -13.70
CA TYR A 63 9.68 2.55 -12.29
C TYR A 63 9.02 3.64 -11.42
N VAL A 64 8.93 3.39 -10.12
CA VAL A 64 8.48 4.35 -9.10
C VAL A 64 9.70 4.96 -8.43
N THR A 65 9.75 6.29 -8.39
CA THR A 65 10.79 7.03 -7.65
C THR A 65 10.25 7.37 -6.25
N PRO A 66 10.88 6.92 -5.16
CA PRO A 66 10.49 7.29 -3.80
C PRO A 66 10.49 8.81 -3.60
N SER A 67 9.51 9.33 -2.87
CA SER A 67 9.34 10.78 -2.62
C SER A 67 10.58 11.43 -2.00
N LEU A 68 11.21 10.76 -1.05
CA LEU A 68 12.49 11.16 -0.44
C LEU A 68 13.62 11.31 -1.45
N ILE A 69 13.73 10.38 -2.39
CA ILE A 69 14.75 10.42 -3.44
C ILE A 69 14.46 11.56 -4.41
N ALA A 70 13.18 11.79 -4.73
CA ALA A 70 12.79 12.90 -5.60
C ALA A 70 13.08 14.29 -5.00
N GLY A 71 13.05 14.40 -3.67
CA GLY A 71 13.34 15.65 -2.94
C GLY A 71 14.83 16.04 -2.87
N ASP A 72 15.75 15.11 -3.12
CA ASP A 72 17.20 15.35 -3.10
C ASP A 72 17.80 15.19 -4.50
N GLY A 73 18.32 16.27 -5.06
CA GLY A 73 18.89 16.27 -6.40
C GLY A 73 20.09 15.33 -6.60
N ALA A 74 20.93 15.11 -5.57
CA ALA A 74 22.04 14.16 -5.65
C ALA A 74 21.54 12.71 -5.60
N ALA A 75 20.63 12.41 -4.67
CA ALA A 75 20.00 11.10 -4.56
C ALA A 75 19.23 10.74 -5.84
N LEU A 76 18.45 11.68 -6.38
CA LEU A 76 17.69 11.50 -7.62
C LEU A 76 18.60 11.18 -8.81
N ARG A 77 19.74 11.87 -8.95
CA ARG A 77 20.72 11.58 -10.00
C ARG A 77 21.30 10.18 -9.86
N ALA A 78 21.74 9.81 -8.65
CA ALA A 78 22.29 8.48 -8.40
C ALA A 78 21.26 7.36 -8.67
N PHE A 79 20.02 7.59 -8.26
CA PHE A 79 18.90 6.67 -8.49
C PHE A 79 18.62 6.48 -9.99
N ARG A 80 18.46 7.58 -10.74
CA ARG A 80 18.21 7.53 -12.19
C ARG A 80 19.33 6.79 -12.93
N GLN A 81 20.59 7.11 -12.63
CA GLN A 81 21.72 6.41 -13.23
C GLN A 81 21.73 4.91 -12.96
N ALA A 82 21.28 4.48 -11.77
CA ALA A 82 21.14 3.06 -11.47
C ALA A 82 20.00 2.41 -12.26
N MET A 83 18.87 3.10 -12.42
CA MET A 83 17.74 2.62 -13.21
C MET A 83 18.10 2.52 -14.70
N ASP A 84 18.79 3.52 -15.24
CA ASP A 84 19.23 3.54 -16.64
C ASP A 84 20.14 2.36 -16.95
N ARG A 85 21.13 2.08 -16.08
CA ARG A 85 22.01 0.90 -16.23
C ARG A 85 21.25 -0.43 -16.14
N ALA A 86 20.29 -0.52 -15.21
CA ALA A 86 19.47 -1.72 -15.08
C ALA A 86 18.63 -1.95 -16.34
N TRP A 87 18.05 -0.89 -16.90
CA TRP A 87 17.22 -0.97 -18.11
C TRP A 87 18.04 -1.27 -19.37
N GLU A 88 19.22 -0.68 -19.51
CA GLU A 88 20.14 -1.00 -20.61
C GLU A 88 20.47 -2.49 -20.63
N ALA A 89 20.83 -3.05 -19.47
CA ALA A 89 21.16 -4.46 -19.32
C ALA A 89 19.92 -5.37 -19.50
N PHE A 90 18.76 -4.98 -18.95
CA PHE A 90 17.48 -5.65 -19.16
C PHE A 90 17.14 -5.75 -20.65
N SER A 91 17.15 -4.63 -21.36
CA SER A 91 16.84 -4.55 -22.78
C SER A 91 17.81 -5.35 -23.63
N TRP A 92 19.09 -5.35 -23.27
CA TRP A 92 20.07 -6.21 -23.93
C TRP A 92 19.75 -7.68 -23.74
N LEU A 93 19.52 -8.15 -22.50
CA LEU A 93 19.15 -9.54 -22.24
C LEU A 93 17.82 -9.94 -22.89
N ARG A 94 16.83 -9.05 -22.89
CA ARG A 94 15.52 -9.31 -23.51
C ARG A 94 15.64 -9.66 -24.99
N ARG A 95 16.60 -9.06 -25.70
CA ARG A 95 16.88 -9.28 -27.14
C ARG A 95 17.81 -10.44 -27.44
N HIS A 96 18.72 -10.78 -26.52
CA HIS A 96 19.83 -11.71 -26.80
C HIS A 96 19.81 -13.01 -25.96
N ALA A 97 19.05 -13.07 -24.88
CA ALA A 97 19.00 -14.26 -24.03
C ALA A 97 18.23 -15.41 -24.73
N PRO A 98 18.56 -16.69 -24.43
CA PRO A 98 17.82 -17.84 -24.95
C PRO A 98 16.32 -17.82 -24.64
N ALA A 99 15.93 -17.15 -23.55
CA ALA A 99 14.54 -16.92 -23.19
C ALA A 99 14.36 -15.48 -22.67
N PRO A 100 13.44 -14.67 -23.25
CA PRO A 100 13.29 -13.25 -22.90
C PRO A 100 12.96 -12.98 -21.42
N HIS A 101 12.26 -13.90 -20.75
CA HIS A 101 11.90 -13.75 -19.34
C HIS A 101 13.11 -13.77 -18.39
N LEU A 102 14.26 -14.26 -18.83
CA LEU A 102 15.50 -14.20 -18.03
C LEU A 102 15.98 -12.76 -17.82
N ALA A 103 15.58 -11.83 -18.69
CA ALA A 103 15.87 -10.41 -18.49
C ALA A 103 15.21 -9.86 -17.20
N LEU A 104 14.07 -10.44 -16.77
CA LEU A 104 13.34 -9.98 -15.58
C LEU A 104 14.18 -10.01 -14.29
N TYR A 105 15.22 -10.85 -14.22
CA TYR A 105 16.15 -10.89 -13.08
C TYR A 105 16.95 -9.59 -12.89
N LEU A 106 17.03 -8.74 -13.93
CA LEU A 106 17.69 -7.44 -13.86
C LEU A 106 16.74 -6.29 -13.51
N LEU A 107 15.43 -6.53 -13.46
CA LEU A 107 14.49 -5.46 -13.12
C LEU A 107 14.68 -5.05 -11.64
N PRO A 108 14.84 -3.74 -11.38
CA PRO A 108 15.06 -3.26 -10.03
C PRO A 108 13.76 -3.38 -9.21
N ASN A 109 13.90 -3.39 -7.89
CA ASN A 109 12.79 -3.33 -6.94
C ASN A 109 11.85 -2.12 -7.11
N ALA A 110 12.29 -1.10 -7.85
CA ALA A 110 11.53 0.07 -8.22
C ALA A 110 10.62 -0.14 -9.44
N VAL A 111 10.77 -1.23 -10.20
CA VAL A 111 9.94 -1.51 -11.38
C VAL A 111 8.46 -1.39 -11.04
N ALA A 112 7.72 -0.69 -11.89
CA ALA A 112 6.30 -0.48 -11.68
C ALA A 112 5.51 -1.75 -12.04
N VAL A 113 4.62 -2.12 -11.14
CA VAL A 113 3.65 -3.20 -11.25
C VAL A 113 2.27 -2.56 -11.31
N ARG A 114 1.39 -3.15 -12.13
CA ARG A 114 -0.02 -2.77 -12.23
C ARG A 114 -0.87 -3.88 -11.64
N ILE A 115 -1.80 -3.52 -10.77
CA ILE A 115 -2.62 -4.47 -10.01
C ILE A 115 -4.06 -4.03 -10.07
N VAL A 116 -4.95 -4.98 -10.33
CA VAL A 116 -6.38 -4.82 -10.04
C VAL A 116 -6.70 -5.69 -8.83
N GLU A 117 -6.99 -5.08 -7.70
CA GLU A 117 -7.28 -5.80 -6.46
C GLU A 117 -8.72 -5.58 -6.02
N THR A 118 -9.34 -6.64 -5.50
CA THR A 118 -10.72 -6.61 -4.99
C THR A 118 -10.72 -7.11 -3.56
N ALA A 119 -11.39 -6.38 -2.68
CA ALA A 119 -11.54 -6.74 -1.27
C ALA A 119 -13.00 -6.62 -0.85
N ASP A 120 -13.43 -7.46 0.10
CA ASP A 120 -14.57 -7.03 0.93
C ASP A 120 -14.14 -5.95 1.93
N LEU A 121 -15.11 -5.21 2.45
CA LEU A 121 -14.81 -4.10 3.35
C LEU A 121 -14.13 -4.54 4.65
N ALA A 122 -14.35 -5.78 5.12
CA ALA A 122 -13.68 -6.29 6.31
C ALA A 122 -12.20 -6.60 6.04
N ALA A 123 -11.91 -7.27 4.93
CA ALA A 123 -10.55 -7.51 4.46
C ALA A 123 -9.81 -6.21 4.16
N LEU A 124 -10.51 -5.24 3.56
CA LEU A 124 -9.97 -3.92 3.28
C LEU A 124 -9.64 -3.15 4.55
N GLN A 125 -10.55 -3.13 5.54
CA GLN A 125 -10.27 -2.51 6.83
C GLN A 125 -9.03 -3.12 7.49
N HIS A 126 -8.85 -4.44 7.42
CA HIS A 126 -7.64 -5.09 7.91
C HIS A 126 -6.39 -4.56 7.18
N LYS A 127 -6.43 -4.45 5.84
CA LYS A 127 -5.34 -3.83 5.06
C LYS A 127 -5.08 -2.40 5.51
N MET A 128 -6.12 -1.57 5.64
CA MET A 128 -6.03 -0.18 6.08
C MET A 128 -5.41 -0.05 7.47
N ARG A 129 -5.80 -0.90 8.41
CA ARG A 129 -5.21 -0.98 9.75
C ARG A 129 -3.70 -1.21 9.73
N MET A 130 -3.18 -1.96 8.76
CA MET A 130 -1.76 -2.26 8.67
C MET A 130 -1.00 -1.25 7.79
N ARG A 131 -1.66 -0.65 6.79
CA ARG A 131 -1.00 0.16 5.75
C ARG A 131 -1.19 1.67 5.93
N LEU A 132 -2.19 2.14 6.68
CA LEU A 132 -2.33 3.55 7.04
C LEU A 132 -1.48 3.95 8.26
N CYS A 133 -0.91 2.98 9.00
CA CYS A 133 0.03 3.28 10.08
C CYS A 133 1.25 4.02 9.53
N TRP A 134 1.74 5.03 10.25
CA TRP A 134 2.91 5.83 9.83
C TRP A 134 4.23 5.05 9.90
N ASN A 135 4.25 3.86 10.52
CA ASN A 135 5.37 2.92 10.43
C ASN A 135 5.39 2.11 9.12
N ALA A 136 4.30 2.13 8.36
CA ALA A 136 4.28 1.44 7.07
C ALA A 136 5.20 2.16 6.07
N GLN A 137 5.76 1.39 5.14
CA GLN A 137 6.56 1.93 4.04
C GLN A 137 5.76 3.00 3.26
N GLU A 138 6.41 4.11 2.93
CA GLU A 138 5.73 5.34 2.48
C GLU A 138 4.83 5.12 1.27
N GLU A 139 5.30 4.40 0.25
CA GLU A 139 4.53 4.17 -0.98
C GLU A 139 3.25 3.36 -0.73
N ILE A 140 3.34 2.21 -0.04
CA ILE A 140 2.14 1.42 0.26
C ILE A 140 1.19 2.16 1.21
N ARG A 141 1.71 3.05 2.06
CA ARG A 141 0.88 3.93 2.90
C ARG A 141 0.16 4.97 2.04
N ARG A 142 0.84 5.58 1.08
CA ARG A 142 0.25 6.53 0.13
C ARG A 142 -0.87 5.90 -0.69
N ILE A 143 -0.62 4.71 -1.24
CA ILE A 143 -1.64 3.94 -1.96
C ILE A 143 -2.85 3.65 -1.07
N ALA A 144 -2.64 3.17 0.16
CA ALA A 144 -3.74 2.90 1.08
C ALA A 144 -4.52 4.18 1.44
N TRP A 145 -3.84 5.31 1.59
CA TRP A 145 -4.46 6.60 1.85
C TRP A 145 -5.30 7.08 0.65
N GLU A 146 -4.76 7.02 -0.58
CA GLU A 146 -5.49 7.36 -1.81
C GLU A 146 -6.73 6.48 -1.99
N GLN A 147 -6.63 5.18 -1.71
CA GLN A 147 -7.77 4.25 -1.72
C GLN A 147 -8.83 4.64 -0.69
N ALA A 148 -8.40 5.04 0.52
CA ALA A 148 -9.31 5.49 1.58
C ALA A 148 -9.97 6.84 1.25
N VAL A 149 -9.28 7.77 0.57
CA VAL A 149 -9.84 9.01 0.03
C VAL A 149 -10.96 8.70 -0.97
N GLN A 150 -10.68 7.87 -1.97
CA GLN A 150 -11.68 7.48 -2.98
C GLN A 150 -12.91 6.82 -2.35
N LEU A 151 -12.72 6.02 -1.29
CA LEU A 151 -13.85 5.43 -0.56
C LEU A 151 -14.65 6.46 0.23
N ARG A 152 -14.00 7.46 0.82
CA ARG A 152 -14.72 8.55 1.52
C ARG A 152 -15.55 9.38 0.56
N GLU A 153 -15.05 9.60 -0.65
CA GLU A 153 -15.80 10.28 -1.71
C GLU A 153 -17.01 9.45 -2.17
N ALA A 154 -16.84 8.14 -2.32
CA ALA A 154 -17.91 7.25 -2.74
C ALA A 154 -18.96 6.99 -1.64
N ASP A 155 -18.51 6.79 -0.39
CA ASP A 155 -19.35 6.57 0.78
C ASP A 155 -18.63 7.09 2.05
N PRO A 156 -19.04 8.26 2.58
CA PRO A 156 -18.41 8.86 3.75
C PRO A 156 -18.48 8.00 5.01
N LEU A 157 -19.50 7.16 5.16
CA LEU A 157 -19.68 6.30 6.33
C LEU A 157 -18.70 5.12 6.28
N ILE A 158 -18.57 4.46 5.13
CA ILE A 158 -17.61 3.37 4.92
C ILE A 158 -16.19 3.92 4.96
N GLY A 159 -15.92 4.99 4.22
CA GLY A 159 -14.60 5.64 4.19
C GLY A 159 -14.17 6.16 5.57
N GLY A 160 -15.13 6.62 6.38
CA GLY A 160 -14.93 7.00 7.78
C GLY A 160 -14.34 5.89 8.67
N LEU A 161 -14.54 4.62 8.30
CA LEU A 161 -14.02 3.45 9.00
C LEU A 161 -12.67 2.93 8.44
N MET A 162 -12.17 3.52 7.35
CA MET A 162 -10.86 3.21 6.78
C MET A 162 -9.81 4.06 7.49
N LEU A 163 -9.36 3.58 8.66
CA LEU A 163 -8.50 4.30 9.58
C LEU A 163 -7.24 3.49 9.93
N PRO A 164 -6.13 4.17 10.31
CA PRO A 164 -4.97 3.52 10.92
C PRO A 164 -5.36 2.81 12.23
N PRO A 165 -4.51 1.92 12.77
CA PRO A 165 -4.87 1.08 13.91
C PRO A 165 -5.18 1.92 15.15
N CYS A 166 -4.46 3.02 15.33
CA CYS A 166 -4.73 3.96 16.41
C CYS A 166 -6.03 4.75 16.25
N GLY A 167 -6.44 5.05 15.01
CA GLY A 167 -7.72 5.71 14.72
C GLY A 167 -8.90 4.80 15.04
N LEU A 168 -8.83 3.52 14.63
CA LEU A 168 -9.85 2.53 14.97
C LEU A 168 -9.98 2.31 16.49
N ARG A 169 -8.85 2.22 17.20
CA ARG A 169 -8.84 2.08 18.67
C ARG A 169 -9.38 3.33 19.38
N HIS A 170 -9.06 4.52 18.88
CA HIS A 170 -9.62 5.77 19.37
C HIS A 170 -11.14 5.80 19.20
N LEU A 171 -11.64 5.47 18.01
CA LEU A 171 -13.06 5.36 17.71
C LEU A 171 -13.75 4.30 18.60
N ALA A 172 -13.06 3.21 18.91
CA ALA A 172 -13.53 2.14 19.79
C ALA A 172 -13.42 2.45 21.30
N GLY A 173 -12.83 3.58 21.69
CA GLY A 173 -12.54 3.91 23.10
C GLY A 173 -11.55 2.96 23.77
N THR A 174 -10.72 2.24 23.00
CA THR A 174 -9.80 1.22 23.51
C THR A 174 -8.40 1.78 23.70
N THR A 175 -7.92 1.82 24.95
CA THR A 175 -6.56 2.28 25.29
C THR A 175 -5.58 1.11 25.51
N PRO A 176 -4.26 1.31 25.30
CA PRO A 176 -3.63 2.48 24.68
C PRO A 176 -4.08 2.63 23.21
N TYR A 177 -4.27 3.85 22.72
CA TYR A 177 -4.77 4.06 21.35
C TYR A 177 -3.78 3.56 20.31
N CYS A 178 -2.49 3.88 20.45
CA CYS A 178 -1.45 3.29 19.60
C CYS A 178 -1.15 1.85 20.05
N PRO A 179 -1.36 0.83 19.19
CA PRO A 179 -1.04 -0.54 19.56
C PRO A 179 0.41 -0.95 19.25
N GLU A 180 1.23 -0.05 18.69
CA GLU A 180 2.61 -0.37 18.27
C GLU A 180 3.63 -0.40 19.42
N GLY A 181 3.24 0.02 20.63
CA GLY A 181 4.11 -0.01 21.81
C GLY A 181 5.41 0.76 21.58
N ASP A 182 6.55 0.08 21.75
CA ASP A 182 7.90 0.63 21.53
C ASP A 182 8.14 1.13 20.10
N ARG A 183 7.32 0.67 19.14
CA ARG A 183 7.35 1.16 17.76
C ARG A 183 6.42 2.34 17.55
N TYR A 184 6.00 3.08 18.58
CA TYR A 184 5.18 4.27 18.38
C TYR A 184 5.86 5.24 17.39
N CYS A 185 5.14 5.62 16.34
CA CYS A 185 5.65 6.49 15.27
C CYS A 185 5.97 7.94 15.71
N GLY A 186 5.78 8.28 16.99
CA GLY A 186 6.02 9.63 17.52
C GLY A 186 4.86 10.61 17.33
N VAL A 187 3.87 10.27 16.49
CA VAL A 187 2.77 11.18 16.13
C VAL A 187 1.42 10.63 16.63
N PRO A 188 0.60 11.44 17.33
CA PRO A 188 -0.72 11.01 17.78
C PRO A 188 -1.74 11.08 16.63
N VAL A 189 -1.55 10.24 15.61
CA VAL A 189 -2.31 10.25 14.34
C VAL A 189 -3.83 10.23 14.56
N TRP A 190 -4.31 9.58 15.62
CA TRP A 190 -5.73 9.52 15.95
C TRP A 190 -6.37 10.87 16.36
N ARG A 191 -5.56 11.92 16.57
CA ARG A 191 -6.01 13.29 16.83
C ARG A 191 -6.01 14.17 15.58
N LEU A 192 -5.39 13.71 14.49
CA LEU A 192 -5.30 14.46 13.26
C LEU A 192 -6.57 14.28 12.43
N PRO A 193 -7.10 15.34 11.79
CA PRO A 193 -8.06 15.21 10.70
C PRO A 193 -7.52 14.24 9.63
N PHE A 194 -8.40 13.49 8.95
CA PHE A 194 -7.96 12.46 8.00
C PHE A 194 -7.17 13.05 6.82
N GLU A 195 -7.52 14.26 6.43
CA GLU A 195 -6.89 15.05 5.37
C GLU A 195 -5.45 15.40 5.73
N GLU A 196 -5.17 15.64 7.02
CA GLU A 196 -3.82 15.91 7.54
C GLU A 196 -3.00 14.63 7.79
N GLN A 197 -3.60 13.45 7.60
CA GLN A 197 -2.90 12.16 7.70
C GLN A 197 -2.23 11.74 6.39
N GLU A 198 -2.26 12.59 5.36
CA GLU A 198 -1.52 12.38 4.11
C GLU A 198 -0.06 12.00 4.43
N PRO A 199 0.55 11.04 3.70
CA PRO A 199 1.98 10.79 3.77
C PRO A 199 2.78 12.06 3.55
N PRO A 200 3.50 12.58 4.57
CA PRO A 200 4.52 13.56 4.28
C PRO A 200 5.52 12.87 3.35
N PRO A 201 6.15 13.60 2.41
CA PRO A 201 7.36 13.09 1.78
C PRO A 201 8.28 12.68 2.93
N SER A 202 8.69 11.42 2.96
CA SER A 202 9.32 10.81 4.14
C SER A 202 10.48 11.70 4.63
N ARG A 203 10.74 11.73 5.94
CA ARG A 203 11.92 12.42 6.50
C ARG A 203 13.11 11.47 6.57
#